data_AF-A0A8X7UD64-F1
#
_entry.id   AF-A0A8X7UD64-F1
#
_cell.length_a   1.000
_cell.length_b   1.000
_cell.length_c   1.000
_cell.angle_alpha   90.00
_cell.angle_beta   90.00
_cell.angle_gamma   90.00
#
_symmetry.space_group_name_H-M   'P 1'
#
loop_
_entity.id
_entity.type
_entity.pdbx_description
1 polymer ?
#
loop_
_entity_poly.entity_id
_entity_poly.type
_entity_poly.pdbx_seq_one_letter_code
_entity_poly.pdbx_strand_id
1 'polypeptide(L)'
;MDSVDPCASEKDQGVVAMVGLDAIGLDAMKRANSTLEDFSRSYFMFHQLEISEPQSIFRYLPVLSFTESYIYQMDALNEKIVSESACELQVNRSSHGSNVESRVLFETDPLKPLGDVLEREGLLTQRIQQEFKSGKEYWALERKLCHALSNNNKICVEDVMRAIHLKSFDYRVLNLLLYKLRGVEVNELHMEFLSVSEFLVEVADDLYPLINSDMLFLQDDVLENSFNVLRMFVGMFGPSNAPTELAKRISEAEEKYEEIMKSLDPHLSSNYQRRCEEATKEGGKVCGPSLGTWNIPAVISDEDAYRAAHR
;
A
#
# COMPACT_ATOMS: atom_id res chain seq x y z
N MET A 1 1.55 -63.44 -7.36
CA MET A 1 2.75 -62.58 -7.23
C MET A 1 2.48 -61.33 -8.04
N ASP A 2 1.96 -60.37 -7.29
CA ASP A 2 1.82 -58.93 -7.45
C ASP A 2 2.19 -58.24 -8.77
N SER A 3 1.26 -57.38 -9.16
CA SER A 3 1.35 -56.24 -10.05
C SER A 3 2.42 -55.23 -9.62
N VAL A 4 3.23 -54.73 -10.57
CA VAL A 4 3.80 -53.37 -10.49
C VAL A 4 3.91 -52.78 -11.90
N ASP A 5 3.31 -51.59 -12.04
CA ASP A 5 3.39 -50.61 -13.13
C ASP A 5 4.81 -50.20 -13.52
N PRO A 6 5.10 -49.93 -14.81
CA PRO A 6 6.22 -49.10 -15.19
C PRO A 6 5.84 -47.62 -15.08
N CYS A 7 6.41 -47.02 -14.04
CA CYS A 7 6.47 -45.60 -13.72
C CYS A 7 6.84 -44.68 -14.91
N ALA A 8 6.13 -43.55 -14.95
CA ALA A 8 6.57 -42.22 -15.34
C ALA A 8 6.92 -41.93 -16.82
N SER A 9 5.94 -41.37 -17.54
CA SER A 9 6.19 -40.19 -18.39
C SER A 9 4.92 -39.38 -18.64
N GLU A 10 4.27 -38.90 -17.57
CA GLU A 10 3.36 -37.77 -17.72
C GLU A 10 4.18 -36.49 -17.52
N LYS A 11 4.42 -35.83 -18.66
CA LYS A 11 4.91 -34.46 -18.70
C LYS A 11 3.93 -33.61 -17.92
N ASP A 12 4.43 -33.04 -16.84
CA ASP A 12 3.87 -31.91 -16.12
C ASP A 12 3.74 -30.73 -17.10
N GLN A 13 2.65 -30.73 -17.87
CA GLN A 13 2.13 -29.53 -18.50
C GLN A 13 1.49 -28.74 -17.37
N GLY A 14 2.34 -28.01 -16.64
CA GLY A 14 1.92 -27.00 -15.69
C GLY A 14 0.83 -26.16 -16.34
N VAL A 15 -0.34 -26.19 -15.71
CA VAL A 15 -1.51 -25.43 -16.11
C VAL A 15 -1.11 -23.97 -16.15
N VAL A 16 -0.84 -23.46 -17.35
CA VAL A 16 -0.71 -22.03 -17.60
C VAL A 16 -2.09 -21.47 -17.37
N ALA A 17 -2.33 -20.93 -16.18
CA ALA A 17 -3.56 -20.24 -15.86
C ALA A 17 -3.72 -19.09 -16.86
N MET A 18 -4.68 -19.22 -17.77
CA MET A 18 -5.23 -18.08 -18.49
C MET A 18 -5.92 -17.18 -17.46
N VAL A 19 -5.19 -16.22 -16.89
CA VAL A 19 -5.79 -15.13 -16.11
C VAL A 19 -6.31 -14.12 -17.13
N GLY A 20 -7.56 -14.31 -17.54
CA GLY A 20 -8.30 -13.28 -18.24
C GLY A 20 -8.56 -12.09 -17.32
N LEU A 21 -8.57 -10.90 -17.90
CA LEU A 21 -8.70 -9.59 -17.25
C LEU A 21 -9.99 -9.36 -16.45
N ASP A 22 -10.94 -10.28 -16.50
CA ASP A 22 -12.18 -10.29 -15.72
C ASP A 22 -12.04 -11.05 -14.37
N ALA A 23 -10.85 -11.60 -14.08
CA ALA A 23 -10.60 -12.39 -12.88
C ALA A 23 -9.52 -11.75 -12.00
N ILE A 24 -9.81 -11.61 -10.70
CA ILE A 24 -8.82 -11.30 -9.68
C ILE A 24 -7.97 -12.55 -9.46
N GLY A 25 -6.65 -12.41 -9.55
CA GLY A 25 -5.72 -13.49 -9.30
C GLY A 25 -5.77 -13.96 -7.85
N LEU A 26 -5.66 -15.28 -7.64
CA LEU A 26 -5.60 -15.86 -6.28
C LEU A 26 -4.43 -15.31 -5.46
N ASP A 27 -3.32 -14.96 -6.12
CA ASP A 27 -2.18 -14.33 -5.46
C ASP A 27 -2.54 -12.96 -4.87
N ALA A 28 -3.20 -12.11 -5.66
CA ALA A 28 -3.67 -10.81 -5.19
C ALA A 28 -4.63 -10.95 -4.01
N MET A 29 -5.55 -11.93 -4.06
CA MET A 29 -6.44 -12.23 -2.92
C MET A 29 -5.69 -12.67 -1.67
N LYS A 30 -4.64 -13.49 -1.82
CA LYS A 30 -3.85 -13.95 -0.67
C LYS A 30 -3.06 -12.81 -0.04
N ARG A 31 -2.50 -11.92 -0.85
CA ARG A 31 -1.69 -10.78 -0.39
C ARG A 31 -2.56 -9.68 0.21
N ALA A 32 -3.76 -9.45 -0.33
CA ALA A 32 -4.78 -8.57 0.26
C ALA A 32 -5.18 -8.94 1.70
N ASN A 33 -4.96 -10.18 2.15
CA ASN A 33 -5.40 -10.62 3.48
C ASN A 33 -4.74 -9.85 4.62
N SER A 34 -3.46 -9.50 4.52
CA SER A 34 -2.79 -8.72 5.57
C SER A 34 -3.38 -7.31 5.66
N THR A 35 -3.64 -6.68 4.50
CA THR A 35 -4.32 -5.38 4.43
C THR A 35 -5.71 -5.46 5.03
N LEU A 36 -6.50 -6.49 4.69
CA LEU A 36 -7.85 -6.66 5.22
C LEU A 36 -7.86 -6.93 6.73
N GLU A 37 -6.88 -7.68 7.23
CA GLU A 37 -6.72 -7.91 8.67
C GLU A 37 -6.40 -6.60 9.40
N ASP A 38 -5.41 -5.83 8.91
CA ASP A 38 -5.09 -4.53 9.49
C ASP A 38 -6.27 -3.56 9.41
N PHE A 39 -6.89 -3.43 8.24
CA PHE A 39 -8.08 -2.61 8.04
C PHE A 39 -9.19 -2.98 9.02
N SER A 40 -9.45 -4.28 9.21
CA SER A 40 -10.46 -4.73 10.18
C SER A 40 -10.08 -4.34 11.61
N ARG A 41 -8.80 -4.44 11.98
CA ARG A 41 -8.31 -4.08 13.31
C ARG A 41 -8.28 -2.57 13.58
N SER A 42 -8.04 -1.79 12.55
CA SER A 42 -7.78 -0.35 12.65
C SER A 42 -9.02 0.50 12.33
N TYR A 43 -9.86 0.09 11.37
CA TYR A 43 -10.99 0.89 10.87
C TYR A 43 -12.34 0.49 11.44
N PHE A 44 -12.58 -0.78 11.80
CA PHE A 44 -13.91 -1.23 12.23
C PHE A 44 -14.44 -0.49 13.47
N MET A 45 -13.55 -0.03 14.36
CA MET A 45 -13.94 0.77 15.52
C MET A 45 -14.59 2.10 15.14
N PHE A 46 -14.21 2.72 14.02
CA PHE A 46 -14.86 3.93 13.48
C PHE A 46 -16.25 3.65 12.91
N HIS A 47 -16.57 2.37 12.72
CA HIS A 47 -17.84 1.86 12.22
C HIS A 47 -18.66 1.15 13.29
N GLN A 48 -18.25 1.19 14.56
CA GLN A 48 -18.94 0.46 15.65
C GLN A 48 -19.10 -1.03 15.30
N LEU A 49 -18.09 -1.61 14.65
CA LEU A 49 -18.03 -3.02 14.31
C LEU A 49 -16.99 -3.69 15.22
N GLU A 50 -17.36 -4.84 15.77
CA GLU A 50 -16.51 -5.62 16.66
C GLU A 50 -15.84 -6.77 15.90
N ILE A 51 -14.51 -6.83 15.94
CA ILE A 51 -13.73 -7.90 15.28
C ILE A 51 -13.98 -9.26 15.96
N SER A 52 -14.35 -9.24 17.24
CA SER A 52 -14.73 -10.44 17.98
C SER A 52 -16.06 -11.04 17.53
N GLU A 53 -16.85 -10.31 16.73
CA GLU A 53 -18.12 -10.76 16.18
C GLU A 53 -17.95 -11.21 14.72
N PRO A 54 -18.01 -12.53 14.43
CA PRO A 54 -17.83 -13.02 13.07
C PRO A 54 -18.81 -12.41 12.06
N GLN A 55 -20.03 -12.09 12.49
CA GLN A 55 -21.04 -11.43 11.65
C GLN A 55 -20.56 -10.07 11.12
N SER A 56 -19.85 -9.29 11.96
CA SER A 56 -19.31 -7.98 11.58
C SER A 56 -18.23 -8.09 10.50
N ILE A 57 -17.44 -9.17 10.51
CA ILE A 57 -16.43 -9.45 9.49
C ILE A 57 -17.09 -10.00 8.23
N PHE A 58 -17.75 -11.16 8.33
CA PHE A 58 -18.22 -11.92 7.15
C PHE A 58 -19.32 -11.22 6.36
N ARG A 59 -20.06 -10.29 6.96
CA ARG A 59 -21.09 -9.52 6.25
C ARG A 59 -20.51 -8.60 5.18
N TYR A 60 -19.36 -7.98 5.44
CA TYR A 60 -18.77 -6.98 4.54
C TYR A 60 -17.54 -7.52 3.79
N LEU A 61 -16.93 -8.60 4.30
CA LEU A 61 -15.73 -9.20 3.75
C LEU A 61 -15.80 -9.48 2.24
N PRO A 62 -16.90 -9.96 1.62
CA PRO A 62 -16.91 -10.22 0.19
C PRO A 62 -16.62 -8.97 -0.66
N VAL A 63 -17.20 -7.83 -0.30
CA VAL A 63 -17.01 -6.55 -1.04
C VAL A 63 -15.64 -5.96 -0.73
N LEU A 64 -15.24 -5.95 0.54
CA LEU A 64 -13.94 -5.42 0.95
C LEU A 64 -12.79 -6.22 0.34
N SER A 65 -12.86 -7.56 0.42
CA SER A 65 -11.84 -8.46 -0.14
C SER A 65 -11.76 -8.36 -1.65
N PHE A 66 -12.89 -8.33 -2.36
CA PHE A 66 -12.89 -8.13 -3.80
C PHE A 66 -12.24 -6.79 -4.20
N THR A 67 -12.60 -5.71 -3.50
CA THR A 67 -12.09 -4.37 -3.79
C THR A 67 -10.58 -4.29 -3.55
N GLU A 68 -10.13 -4.71 -2.36
CA GLU A 68 -8.71 -4.68 -2.00
C GLU A 68 -7.87 -5.55 -2.93
N SER A 69 -8.32 -6.78 -3.21
CA SER A 69 -7.59 -7.67 -4.11
C SER A 69 -7.49 -7.11 -5.53
N TYR A 70 -8.50 -6.36 -5.99
CA TYR A 70 -8.44 -5.68 -7.29
C TYR A 70 -7.42 -4.56 -7.28
N ILE A 71 -7.45 -3.69 -6.26
CA ILE A 71 -6.50 -2.57 -6.13
C ILE A 71 -5.07 -3.09 -6.02
N TYR A 72 -4.84 -4.09 -5.17
CA TYR A 72 -3.54 -4.76 -5.03
C TYR A 72 -3.00 -5.31 -6.36
N GLN A 73 -3.87 -5.91 -7.18
CA GLN A 73 -3.47 -6.39 -8.50
C GLN A 73 -3.05 -5.23 -9.43
N MET A 74 -3.69 -4.06 -9.31
CA MET A 74 -3.31 -2.86 -10.05
C MET A 74 -2.00 -2.26 -9.53
N ASP A 75 -1.77 -2.25 -8.22
CA ASP A 75 -0.50 -1.81 -7.62
C ASP A 75 0.66 -2.64 -8.14
N ALA A 76 0.53 -3.97 -8.13
CA ALA A 76 1.57 -4.88 -8.65
C ALA A 76 1.85 -4.66 -10.15
N LEU A 77 0.84 -4.29 -10.94
CA LEU A 77 1.05 -3.89 -12.34
C LEU A 77 1.76 -2.55 -12.45
N ASN A 78 1.45 -1.58 -11.58
CA ASN A 78 2.12 -0.29 -11.54
C ASN A 78 3.62 -0.44 -11.21
N GLU A 79 3.95 -1.15 -10.14
CA GLU A 79 5.32 -1.43 -9.70
C GLU A 79 6.13 -2.10 -10.80
N LYS A 80 5.52 -3.06 -11.51
CA LYS A 80 6.15 -3.70 -12.68
C LYS A 80 6.48 -2.70 -13.79
N ILE A 81 5.59 -1.74 -14.07
CA ILE A 81 5.84 -0.66 -15.05
C ILE A 81 6.99 0.23 -14.58
N VAL A 82 7.05 0.58 -13.29
CA VAL A 82 8.15 1.36 -12.69
C VAL A 82 9.49 0.63 -12.90
N SER A 83 9.53 -0.65 -12.55
CA SER A 83 10.75 -1.48 -12.65
C SER A 83 11.21 -1.68 -14.10
N GLU A 84 10.29 -1.95 -15.03
CA GLU A 84 10.60 -2.09 -16.47
C GLU A 84 11.17 -0.77 -17.04
N SER A 85 10.60 0.39 -16.66
CA SER A 85 11.06 1.70 -17.14
C SER A 85 12.48 2.06 -16.68
N ALA A 86 12.92 1.55 -15.52
CA ALA A 86 14.28 1.71 -15.03
C ALA A 86 15.29 0.83 -15.79
N CYS A 87 14.83 -0.33 -16.30
CA CYS A 87 15.64 -1.27 -17.07
C CYS A 87 15.70 -0.96 -18.58
N GLU A 88 14.85 -0.11 -19.14
CA GLU A 88 14.81 0.20 -20.60
C GLU A 88 16.10 0.88 -21.15
N LEU A 89 17.07 1.21 -20.28
CA LEU A 89 18.44 1.52 -20.70
C LEU A 89 19.28 0.28 -21.11
N GLN A 90 18.78 -0.95 -20.89
CA GLN A 90 19.42 -2.20 -21.29
C GLN A 90 18.43 -3.22 -21.87
N VAL A 91 18.50 -3.37 -23.20
CA VAL A 91 18.15 -4.55 -24.00
C VAL A 91 16.68 -4.72 -24.43
N ASN A 92 16.50 -4.50 -25.73
CA ASN A 92 15.42 -5.01 -26.57
C ASN A 92 15.05 -6.48 -26.30
N ARG A 93 13.74 -6.73 -26.19
CA ARG A 93 12.99 -8.01 -26.41
C ARG A 93 13.11 -9.09 -25.33
N SER A 94 12.01 -9.33 -24.61
CA SER A 94 11.03 -10.38 -24.95
C SER A 94 10.13 -10.67 -23.74
N SER A 95 8.87 -10.24 -23.74
CA SER A 95 7.86 -10.74 -22.82
C SER A 95 6.56 -11.03 -23.58
N HIS A 96 6.24 -12.33 -23.60
CA HIS A 96 5.14 -12.95 -24.33
C HIS A 96 3.77 -12.40 -23.94
N GLY A 97 2.95 -12.07 -24.95
CA GLY A 97 1.49 -12.31 -25.08
C GLY A 97 0.53 -11.80 -24.01
N SER A 98 0.70 -12.18 -22.73
CA SER A 98 -0.23 -11.88 -21.63
C SER A 98 0.01 -10.50 -21.00
N ASN A 99 1.22 -9.95 -21.13
CA ASN A 99 1.63 -8.73 -20.45
C ASN A 99 1.24 -7.43 -21.21
N VAL A 100 0.87 -7.55 -22.49
CA VAL A 100 0.54 -6.40 -23.34
C VAL A 100 -0.89 -5.93 -23.07
N GLU A 101 -1.85 -6.85 -22.95
CA GLU A 101 -3.26 -6.50 -22.72
C GLU A 101 -3.48 -5.88 -21.33
N SER A 102 -2.82 -6.40 -20.29
CA SER A 102 -2.87 -5.83 -18.93
C SER A 102 -2.25 -4.44 -18.85
N ARG A 103 -1.13 -4.21 -19.57
CA ARG A 103 -0.47 -2.91 -19.66
C ARG A 103 -1.34 -1.87 -20.39
N VAL A 104 -1.95 -2.24 -21.51
CA VAL A 104 -2.86 -1.36 -22.27
C VAL A 104 -4.09 -0.97 -21.43
N LEU A 105 -4.62 -1.87 -20.62
CA LEU A 105 -5.75 -1.57 -19.74
C LEU A 105 -5.36 -0.66 -18.57
N PHE A 106 -4.20 -0.92 -17.97
CA PHE A 106 -3.65 -0.05 -16.94
C PHE A 106 -3.38 1.37 -17.47
N GLU A 107 -2.94 1.50 -18.72
CA GLU A 107 -2.68 2.79 -19.38
C GLU A 107 -3.95 3.59 -19.73
N THR A 108 -5.13 2.97 -19.78
CA THR A 108 -6.38 3.65 -20.15
C THR A 108 -7.20 4.12 -18.94
N ASP A 109 -7.77 3.20 -18.15
CA ASP A 109 -8.42 3.50 -16.88
C ASP A 109 -8.44 2.26 -15.95
N PRO A 110 -7.41 2.08 -15.12
CA PRO A 110 -7.20 0.85 -14.33
C PRO A 110 -8.33 0.54 -13.34
N LEU A 111 -9.02 1.55 -12.83
CA LEU A 111 -10.07 1.40 -11.82
C LEU A 111 -11.48 1.40 -12.41
N LYS A 112 -11.63 1.57 -13.73
CA LYS A 112 -12.95 1.57 -14.37
C LYS A 112 -13.70 0.24 -14.17
N PRO A 113 -13.10 -0.96 -14.36
CA PRO A 113 -13.82 -2.21 -14.15
C PRO A 113 -14.35 -2.37 -12.73
N LEU A 114 -13.55 -1.99 -11.72
CA LEU A 114 -13.99 -1.96 -10.33
C LEU A 114 -15.13 -0.95 -10.12
N GLY A 115 -15.02 0.24 -10.70
CA GLY A 115 -16.08 1.25 -10.67
C GLY A 115 -17.39 0.74 -11.27
N ASP A 116 -17.36 0.09 -12.42
CA ASP A 116 -18.53 -0.48 -13.09
C ASP A 116 -19.19 -1.58 -12.22
N VAL A 117 -18.41 -2.40 -11.52
CA VAL A 117 -18.93 -3.40 -10.56
C VAL A 117 -19.62 -2.71 -9.38
N LEU A 118 -18.95 -1.75 -8.73
CA LEU A 118 -19.50 -1.04 -7.59
C LEU A 118 -20.74 -0.23 -7.96
N GLU A 119 -20.82 0.32 -9.16
CA GLU A 119 -22.00 1.04 -9.66
C GLU A 119 -23.20 0.10 -9.83
N ARG A 120 -23.00 -1.08 -10.44
CA ARG A 120 -24.05 -2.10 -10.58
C ARG A 120 -24.60 -2.58 -9.25
N GLU A 121 -23.74 -2.70 -8.23
CA GLU A 121 -24.13 -3.05 -6.86
C GLU A 121 -24.71 -1.86 -6.06
N GLY A 122 -24.80 -0.66 -6.66
CA GLY A 122 -25.31 0.53 -6.00
C GLY A 122 -24.40 1.08 -4.88
N LEU A 123 -23.12 0.69 -4.89
CA LEU A 123 -22.11 1.05 -3.89
C LEU A 123 -21.23 2.22 -4.32
N LEU A 124 -21.12 2.50 -5.62
CA LEU A 124 -20.29 3.59 -6.11
C LEU A 124 -20.87 4.95 -5.69
N THR A 125 -20.05 5.75 -5.00
CA THR A 125 -20.38 7.12 -4.60
C THR A 125 -19.44 8.12 -5.26
N GLN A 126 -19.82 9.40 -5.30
CA GLN A 126 -18.95 10.47 -5.79
C GLN A 126 -17.61 10.52 -5.04
N ARG A 127 -17.62 10.25 -3.72
CA ARG A 127 -16.41 10.26 -2.90
C ARG A 127 -15.50 9.06 -3.22
N ILE A 128 -16.05 7.88 -3.45
CA ILE A 128 -15.26 6.73 -3.93
C ILE A 128 -14.65 7.02 -5.31
N GLN A 129 -15.41 7.66 -6.21
CA GLN A 129 -14.88 8.09 -7.52
C GLN A 129 -13.75 9.11 -7.38
N GLN A 130 -13.78 9.97 -6.36
CA GLN A 130 -12.67 10.88 -6.06
C GLN A 130 -11.45 10.10 -5.57
N GLU A 131 -11.62 9.11 -4.71
CA GLU A 131 -10.49 8.27 -4.28
C GLU A 131 -9.92 7.41 -5.41
N PHE A 132 -10.72 7.00 -6.39
CA PHE A 132 -10.18 6.39 -7.61
C PHE A 132 -9.33 7.36 -8.44
N LYS A 133 -9.66 8.65 -8.43
CA LYS A 133 -8.81 9.67 -9.06
C LYS A 133 -7.52 9.86 -8.25
N SER A 134 -7.61 9.86 -6.91
CA SER A 134 -6.47 9.89 -6.00
C SER A 134 -5.50 8.74 -6.27
N GLY A 135 -5.98 7.50 -6.37
CA GLY A 135 -5.13 6.34 -6.66
C GLY A 135 -4.45 6.40 -8.02
N LYS A 136 -5.18 6.84 -9.06
CA LYS A 136 -4.57 7.07 -10.39
C LYS A 136 -3.51 8.16 -10.38
N GLU A 137 -3.74 9.23 -9.62
CA GLU A 137 -2.75 10.30 -9.41
C GLU A 137 -1.52 9.78 -8.66
N TYR A 138 -1.72 8.98 -7.61
CA TYR A 138 -0.64 8.33 -6.86
C TYR A 138 0.25 7.47 -7.77
N TRP A 139 -0.34 6.53 -8.53
CA TRP A 139 0.43 5.69 -9.44
C TRP A 139 1.24 6.50 -10.47
N ALA A 140 0.68 7.60 -10.97
CA ALA A 140 1.39 8.50 -11.87
C ALA A 140 2.55 9.23 -11.18
N LEU A 141 2.35 9.69 -9.94
CA LEU A 141 3.39 10.32 -9.13
C LEU A 141 4.50 9.34 -8.77
N GLU A 142 4.17 8.12 -8.35
CA GLU A 142 5.15 7.07 -8.06
C GLU A 142 6.05 6.81 -9.27
N ARG A 143 5.46 6.56 -10.46
CA ARG A 143 6.23 6.38 -11.70
C ARG A 143 7.12 7.59 -11.99
N LYS A 144 6.58 8.81 -11.86
CA LYS A 144 7.32 10.05 -12.09
C LYS A 144 8.50 10.21 -11.12
N LEU A 145 8.27 9.98 -9.84
CA LEU A 145 9.24 10.20 -8.76
C LEU A 145 10.34 9.14 -8.78
N CYS A 146 10.00 7.86 -8.93
CA CYS A 146 10.98 6.79 -9.05
C CYS A 146 11.83 6.95 -10.32
N HIS A 147 11.23 7.32 -11.45
CA HIS A 147 11.98 7.62 -12.67
C HIS A 147 12.90 8.85 -12.51
N ALA A 148 12.44 9.90 -11.83
CA ALA A 148 13.27 11.07 -11.55
C ALA A 148 14.47 10.70 -10.67
N LEU A 149 14.24 9.89 -9.62
CA LEU A 149 15.28 9.44 -8.70
C LEU A 149 16.34 8.60 -9.43
N SER A 150 15.94 7.60 -10.23
CA SER A 150 16.88 6.76 -11.00
C SER A 150 17.73 7.54 -12.01
N ASN A 151 17.23 8.68 -12.50
CA ASN A 151 17.95 9.52 -13.45
C ASN A 151 18.67 10.70 -12.80
N ASN A 152 18.74 10.75 -11.46
CA ASN A 152 19.32 11.86 -10.70
C ASN A 152 18.72 13.24 -11.07
N ASN A 153 17.44 13.25 -11.43
CA ASN A 153 16.69 14.47 -11.74
C ASN A 153 16.18 15.13 -10.46
N LYS A 154 15.91 16.45 -10.54
CA LYS A 154 15.37 17.21 -9.40
C LYS A 154 14.00 16.67 -8.99
N ILE A 155 13.86 16.34 -7.71
CA ILE A 155 12.60 15.92 -7.10
C ILE A 155 11.86 17.14 -6.52
N CYS A 156 10.55 17.16 -6.73
CA CYS A 156 9.66 18.22 -6.27
C CYS A 156 9.06 17.85 -4.90
N VAL A 157 9.14 18.75 -3.91
CA VAL A 157 8.64 18.48 -2.56
C VAL A 157 7.13 18.32 -2.55
N GLU A 158 6.44 19.13 -3.34
CA GLU A 158 4.98 19.09 -3.46
C GLU A 158 4.51 17.75 -4.04
N ASP A 159 5.21 17.21 -5.03
CA ASP A 159 4.90 15.90 -5.61
C ASP A 159 5.12 14.76 -4.62
N VAL A 160 6.22 14.78 -3.86
CA VAL A 160 6.51 13.76 -2.85
C VAL A 160 5.45 13.79 -1.75
N MET A 161 5.16 14.97 -1.19
CA MET A 161 4.16 15.09 -0.13
C MET A 161 2.77 14.70 -0.62
N ARG A 162 2.45 15.01 -1.89
CA ARG A 162 1.20 14.58 -2.52
C ARG A 162 1.16 13.06 -2.68
N ALA A 163 2.25 12.43 -3.13
CA ALA A 163 2.31 10.98 -3.28
C ALA A 163 2.08 10.25 -1.95
N ILE A 164 2.75 10.69 -0.86
CA ILE A 164 2.58 10.08 0.47
C ILE A 164 1.13 10.18 0.92
N HIS A 165 0.51 11.37 0.80
CA HIS A 165 -0.89 11.56 1.17
C HIS A 165 -1.87 10.70 0.35
N LEU A 166 -1.51 10.37 -0.89
CA LEU A 166 -2.36 9.58 -1.77
C LEU A 166 -2.13 8.06 -1.65
N LYS A 167 -1.03 7.61 -1.03
CA LYS A 167 -0.62 6.20 -0.96
C LYS A 167 -1.72 5.31 -0.37
N SER A 168 -2.32 5.71 0.75
CA SER A 168 -3.40 4.96 1.44
C SER A 168 -4.81 5.15 0.83
N PHE A 169 -4.93 5.37 -0.49
CA PHE A 169 -6.26 5.57 -1.11
C PHE A 169 -7.14 4.31 -1.08
N ASP A 170 -6.51 3.13 -1.09
CA ASP A 170 -7.12 1.81 -0.93
C ASP A 170 -7.89 1.71 0.40
N TYR A 171 -7.24 2.04 1.53
CA TYR A 171 -7.87 2.11 2.85
C TYR A 171 -9.04 3.09 2.86
N ARG A 172 -8.89 4.25 2.21
CA ARG A 172 -9.97 5.24 2.10
C ARG A 172 -11.15 4.74 1.27
N VAL A 173 -10.90 4.01 0.18
CA VAL A 173 -11.96 3.34 -0.60
C VAL A 173 -12.68 2.30 0.26
N LEU A 174 -11.96 1.44 0.97
CA LEU A 174 -12.53 0.43 1.87
C LEU A 174 -13.37 1.07 2.99
N ASN A 175 -12.87 2.15 3.58
CA ASN A 175 -13.57 2.90 4.62
C ASN A 175 -14.90 3.48 4.11
N LEU A 176 -14.88 4.11 2.94
CA LEU A 176 -16.08 4.67 2.29
C LEU A 176 -17.09 3.60 1.88
N LEU A 177 -16.60 2.46 1.39
CA LEU A 177 -17.45 1.30 1.10
C LEU A 177 -18.14 0.81 2.37
N LEU A 178 -17.43 0.76 3.49
CA LEU A 178 -18.01 0.32 4.75
C LEU A 178 -19.11 1.27 5.26
N TYR A 179 -18.93 2.59 5.13
CA TYR A 179 -20.01 3.56 5.39
C TYR A 179 -21.23 3.29 4.50
N LYS A 180 -21.01 3.09 3.21
CA LYS A 180 -22.07 2.85 2.22
C LYS A 180 -22.82 1.54 2.47
N LEU A 181 -22.10 0.45 2.75
CA LEU A 181 -22.66 -0.87 3.05
C LEU A 181 -23.49 -0.88 4.34
N ARG A 182 -23.13 -0.03 5.31
CA ARG A 182 -23.87 0.15 6.56
C ARG A 182 -25.05 1.11 6.43
N GLY A 183 -25.12 1.88 5.34
CA GLY A 183 -26.15 2.92 5.17
C GLY A 183 -25.99 4.07 6.16
N VAL A 184 -24.75 4.38 6.57
CA VAL A 184 -24.43 5.46 7.52
C VAL A 184 -23.71 6.57 6.77
N GLU A 185 -24.00 7.83 7.12
CA GLU A 185 -23.28 8.98 6.56
C GLU A 185 -21.81 8.97 6.97
N VAL A 186 -20.96 9.48 6.08
CA VAL A 186 -19.53 9.55 6.35
C VAL A 186 -19.27 10.60 7.43
N ASN A 187 -18.48 10.22 8.44
CA ASN A 187 -18.09 11.12 9.50
C ASN A 187 -16.81 11.88 9.11
N GLU A 188 -16.92 13.17 8.83
CA GLU A 188 -15.77 13.97 8.37
C GLU A 188 -14.67 14.10 9.41
N LEU A 189 -14.99 14.08 10.70
CA LEU A 189 -13.98 14.09 11.75
C LEU A 189 -13.15 12.79 11.74
N HIS A 190 -13.81 11.65 11.50
CA HIS A 190 -13.09 10.37 11.35
C HIS A 190 -12.18 10.40 10.12
N MET A 191 -12.67 10.93 9.00
CA MET A 191 -11.89 11.04 7.76
C MET A 191 -10.68 11.97 7.92
N GLU A 192 -10.84 13.09 8.62
CA GLU A 192 -9.75 14.02 8.91
C GLU A 192 -8.69 13.38 9.82
N PHE A 193 -9.14 12.71 10.90
CA PHE A 193 -8.24 12.00 11.81
C PHE A 193 -7.45 10.90 11.10
N LEU A 194 -8.16 10.03 10.38
CA LEU A 194 -7.56 8.90 9.66
C LEU A 194 -6.56 9.39 8.62
N SER A 195 -6.84 10.48 7.89
CA SER A 195 -5.89 11.03 6.93
C SER A 195 -4.55 11.46 7.54
N VAL A 196 -4.55 11.97 8.78
CA VAL A 196 -3.29 12.30 9.49
C VAL A 196 -2.62 11.04 10.01
N SER A 197 -3.40 10.09 10.53
CA SER A 197 -2.84 8.81 10.99
C SER A 197 -2.25 7.98 9.85
N GLU A 198 -2.89 7.94 8.69
CA GLU A 198 -2.44 7.28 7.46
C GLU A 198 -1.04 7.79 7.10
N PHE A 199 -0.83 9.12 7.06
CA PHE A 199 0.50 9.68 6.83
C PHE A 199 1.56 9.12 7.80
N LEU A 200 1.27 9.09 9.10
CA LEU A 200 2.20 8.56 10.09
C LEU A 200 2.46 7.05 9.88
N VAL A 201 1.43 6.27 9.54
CA VAL A 201 1.56 4.84 9.24
C VAL A 201 2.43 4.61 8.00
N GLU A 202 2.20 5.34 6.90
CA GLU A 202 3.03 5.23 5.69
C GLU A 202 4.50 5.54 5.96
N VAL A 203 4.78 6.57 6.78
CA VAL A 203 6.15 6.87 7.19
C VAL A 203 6.71 5.76 8.10
N ALA A 204 5.91 5.21 9.01
CA ALA A 204 6.36 4.14 9.90
C ALA A 204 6.71 2.85 9.14
N ASP A 205 5.88 2.45 8.19
CA ASP A 205 6.06 1.25 7.37
C ASP A 205 7.34 1.35 6.52
N ASP A 206 7.56 2.49 5.86
CA ASP A 206 8.75 2.73 5.02
C ASP A 206 10.06 2.87 5.84
N LEU A 207 9.97 3.19 7.14
CA LEU A 207 11.13 3.33 8.03
C LEU A 207 11.42 2.05 8.84
N TYR A 208 10.50 1.08 8.87
CA TYR A 208 10.60 -0.03 9.80
C TYR A 208 11.82 -0.92 9.49
N PRO A 209 12.70 -1.20 10.45
CA PRO A 209 13.73 -2.23 10.28
C PRO A 209 13.16 -3.57 10.73
N LEU A 210 13.01 -4.55 9.83
CA LEU A 210 12.66 -5.92 10.23
C LEU A 210 13.78 -6.46 11.15
N ILE A 211 13.48 -6.58 12.45
CA ILE A 211 14.47 -6.91 13.50
C ILE A 211 15.04 -8.34 13.36
N ASN A 212 14.44 -9.19 12.51
CA ASN A 212 14.77 -10.61 12.39
C ASN A 212 15.22 -11.07 10.99
N SER A 213 15.43 -10.16 10.04
CA SER A 213 16.06 -10.47 8.74
C SER A 213 17.19 -9.49 8.48
N ASP A 214 18.30 -9.94 7.93
CA ASP A 214 19.46 -9.12 7.52
C ASP A 214 19.13 -8.12 6.38
N MET A 215 17.84 -7.85 6.13
CA MET A 215 17.27 -7.14 4.98
C MET A 215 16.29 -6.09 5.51
N LEU A 216 16.54 -4.81 5.19
CA LEU A 216 15.72 -3.66 5.57
C LEU A 216 14.77 -3.32 4.41
N PHE A 217 13.50 -2.96 4.66
CA PHE A 217 12.54 -2.57 3.60
C PHE A 217 13.09 -1.50 2.64
N LEU A 218 13.82 -0.52 3.19
CA LEU A 218 14.54 0.49 2.40
C LEU A 218 15.49 -0.12 1.34
N GLN A 219 16.17 -1.22 1.67
CA GLN A 219 17.09 -1.89 0.75
C GLN A 219 16.31 -2.51 -0.41
N ASP A 220 15.21 -3.18 -0.12
CA ASP A 220 14.36 -3.83 -1.12
C ASP A 220 13.76 -2.78 -2.06
N ASP A 221 13.23 -1.70 -1.49
CA ASP A 221 12.71 -0.56 -2.27
C ASP A 221 13.79 0.05 -3.17
N VAL A 222 15.02 0.20 -2.68
CA VAL A 222 16.15 0.63 -3.51
C VAL A 222 16.44 -0.38 -4.61
N LEU A 223 16.45 -1.68 -4.33
CA LEU A 223 16.74 -2.70 -5.35
C LEU A 223 15.65 -2.75 -6.43
N GLU A 224 14.38 -2.69 -6.03
CA GLU A 224 13.20 -2.80 -6.90
C GLU A 224 12.80 -1.49 -7.58
N ASN A 225 13.36 -0.36 -7.13
CA ASN A 225 12.97 0.99 -7.54
C ASN A 225 11.56 1.42 -7.09
N SER A 226 11.11 0.92 -5.94
CA SER A 226 9.76 1.15 -5.39
C SER A 226 9.65 2.42 -4.55
N PHE A 227 8.50 3.08 -4.53
CA PHE A 227 8.37 4.32 -3.76
C PHE A 227 8.60 4.10 -2.26
N ASN A 228 9.53 4.85 -1.67
CA ASN A 228 9.78 4.87 -0.23
C ASN A 228 9.99 6.32 0.24
N VAL A 229 9.34 6.70 1.34
CA VAL A 229 9.38 8.05 1.91
C VAL A 229 10.82 8.51 2.15
N LEU A 230 11.65 7.71 2.83
CA LEU A 230 13.01 8.11 3.15
C LEU A 230 13.87 8.27 1.88
N ARG A 231 13.70 7.38 0.89
CA ARG A 231 14.38 7.52 -0.42
C ARG A 231 14.03 8.84 -1.10
N MET A 232 12.75 9.22 -1.10
CA MET A 232 12.32 10.48 -1.69
C MET A 232 12.89 11.69 -0.93
N PHE A 233 12.94 11.64 0.40
CA PHE A 233 13.56 12.70 1.20
C PHE A 233 15.06 12.82 0.93
N VAL A 234 15.78 11.71 0.76
CA VAL A 234 17.18 11.71 0.33
C VAL A 234 17.34 12.37 -1.04
N GLY A 235 16.50 12.04 -2.01
CA GLY A 235 16.54 12.67 -3.34
C GLY A 235 16.20 14.17 -3.35
N MET A 236 15.42 14.67 -2.38
CA MET A 236 15.08 16.09 -2.25
C MET A 236 16.14 16.92 -1.50
N PHE A 237 16.62 16.40 -0.37
CA PHE A 237 17.41 17.17 0.60
C PHE A 237 18.87 16.70 0.71
N GLY A 238 19.21 15.60 0.05
CA GLY A 238 20.47 14.90 0.19
C GLY A 238 20.52 14.04 1.47
N PRO A 239 21.45 13.07 1.52
CA PRO A 239 21.51 12.07 2.60
C PRO A 239 21.75 12.69 3.99
N SER A 240 22.44 13.83 4.08
CA SER A 240 22.73 14.48 5.36
C SER A 240 21.54 15.21 5.97
N ASN A 241 20.67 15.81 5.17
CA ASN A 241 19.55 16.63 5.67
C ASN A 241 18.23 15.87 5.70
N ALA A 242 18.08 14.81 4.89
CA ALA A 242 16.84 14.05 4.76
C ALA A 242 16.28 13.53 6.10
N PRO A 243 17.08 12.94 7.02
CA PRO A 243 16.56 12.49 8.32
C PRO A 243 16.01 13.65 9.17
N THR A 244 16.67 14.80 9.17
CA THR A 244 16.23 15.97 9.94
C THR A 244 14.94 16.57 9.38
N GLU A 245 14.83 16.70 8.06
CA GLU A 245 13.62 17.20 7.41
C GLU A 245 12.44 16.23 7.59
N LEU A 246 12.68 14.92 7.50
CA LEU A 246 11.65 13.91 7.76
C LEU A 246 11.16 13.95 9.21
N ALA A 247 12.08 14.01 10.18
CA ALA A 247 11.74 14.12 11.59
C ALA A 247 10.87 15.35 11.88
N LYS A 248 11.17 16.49 11.24
CA LYS A 248 10.34 17.70 11.37
C LYS A 248 8.91 17.47 10.88
N ARG A 249 8.74 16.82 9.72
CA ARG A 249 7.41 16.51 9.16
C ARG A 249 6.63 15.53 10.02
N ILE A 250 7.31 14.54 10.59
CA ILE A 250 6.71 13.62 11.55
C ILE A 250 6.19 14.41 12.76
N SER A 251 7.00 15.27 13.37
CA SER A 251 6.57 16.06 14.54
C SER A 251 5.37 16.98 14.23
N GLU A 252 5.36 17.64 13.07
CA GLU A 252 4.21 18.45 12.64
C GLU A 252 2.93 17.61 12.49
N ALA A 253 3.04 16.37 11.97
CA ALA A 253 1.93 15.46 11.83
C ALA A 253 1.46 14.88 13.18
N GLU A 254 2.38 14.56 14.09
CA GLU A 254 2.06 14.11 15.46
C GLU A 254 1.32 15.19 16.25
N GLU A 255 1.74 16.45 16.16
CA GLU A 255 1.03 17.57 16.80
C GLU A 255 -0.42 17.67 16.30
N LYS A 256 -0.62 17.59 14.98
CA LYS A 256 -1.95 17.60 14.38
C LYS A 256 -2.77 16.37 14.77
N TYR A 257 -2.15 15.19 14.81
CA TYR A 257 -2.77 13.95 15.25
C TYR A 257 -3.30 14.08 16.68
N GLU A 258 -2.48 14.58 17.60
CA GLU A 258 -2.85 14.80 19.01
C GLU A 258 -3.93 15.87 19.20
N GLU A 259 -3.95 16.90 18.33
CA GLU A 259 -5.01 17.91 18.34
C GLU A 259 -6.36 17.32 17.93
N ILE A 260 -6.42 16.58 16.82
CA ILE A 260 -7.66 16.00 16.32
C ILE A 260 -8.14 14.86 17.22
N MET A 261 -7.22 14.05 17.75
CA MET A 261 -7.55 12.93 18.64
C MET A 261 -8.35 13.38 19.88
N LYS A 262 -8.09 14.57 20.42
CA LYS A 262 -8.85 15.14 21.55
C LYS A 262 -10.30 15.46 21.21
N SER A 263 -10.61 15.62 19.92
CA SER A 263 -11.96 15.90 19.43
C SER A 263 -12.75 14.63 19.13
N LEU A 264 -12.10 13.45 19.10
CA LEU A 264 -12.78 12.17 18.92
C LEU A 264 -13.58 11.78 20.16
N ASP A 265 -14.51 10.85 19.96
CA ASP A 265 -15.13 10.15 21.08
C ASP A 265 -14.05 9.52 21.99
N PRO A 266 -14.09 9.71 23.32
CA PRO A 266 -13.04 9.24 24.22
C PRO A 266 -12.84 7.72 24.20
N HIS A 267 -13.90 6.94 23.97
CA HIS A 267 -13.79 5.50 23.87
C HIS A 267 -13.11 5.08 22.56
N LEU A 268 -13.49 5.71 21.45
CA LEU A 268 -12.85 5.52 20.15
C LEU A 268 -11.36 5.90 20.19
N SER A 269 -11.03 7.06 20.76
CA SER A 269 -9.64 7.51 20.93
C SER A 269 -8.82 6.50 21.74
N SER A 270 -9.35 6.02 22.86
CA SER A 270 -8.66 5.01 23.69
C SER A 270 -8.47 3.68 22.97
N ASN A 271 -9.46 3.22 22.20
CA ASN A 271 -9.36 1.99 21.44
C ASN A 271 -8.33 2.11 20.31
N TYR A 272 -8.30 3.25 19.63
CA TYR A 272 -7.33 3.50 18.56
C TYR A 272 -5.90 3.55 19.10
N GLN A 273 -5.67 4.25 20.21
CA GLN A 273 -4.36 4.24 20.88
C GLN A 273 -3.90 2.83 21.26
N ARG A 274 -4.81 2.00 21.79
CA ARG A 274 -4.50 0.59 22.11
C ARG A 274 -4.12 -0.20 20.85
N ARG A 275 -4.82 0.02 19.74
CA ARG A 275 -4.48 -0.60 18.45
C ARG A 275 -3.08 -0.18 17.96
N CYS A 276 -2.70 1.09 18.08
CA CYS A 276 -1.35 1.57 17.75
C CYS A 276 -0.27 0.89 18.61
N GLU A 277 -0.53 0.71 19.91
CA GLU A 277 0.36 -0.03 20.80
C GLU A 277 0.51 -1.51 20.41
N GLU A 278 -0.59 -2.14 20.00
CA GLU A 278 -0.61 -3.52 19.52
C GLU A 278 0.19 -3.66 18.22
N ALA A 279 -0.02 -2.78 17.23
CA ALA A 279 0.76 -2.75 15.99
C ALA A 279 2.26 -2.61 16.27
N THR A 280 2.61 -1.70 17.18
CA THR A 280 4.01 -1.47 17.59
C THR A 280 4.63 -2.73 18.21
N LYS A 281 3.87 -3.49 19.01
CA LYS A 281 4.32 -4.76 19.61
C LYS A 281 4.43 -5.88 18.59
N GLU A 282 3.48 -5.98 17.65
CA GLU A 282 3.48 -6.95 16.55
C GLU A 282 4.72 -6.76 15.65
N GLY A 283 5.15 -5.52 15.44
CA GLY A 283 6.41 -5.20 14.77
C GLY A 283 7.67 -5.64 15.55
N GLY A 284 7.57 -5.94 16.85
CA GLY A 284 8.68 -6.39 17.69
C GLY A 284 9.24 -5.35 18.67
N LYS A 285 8.59 -4.19 18.85
CA LYS A 285 8.95 -3.22 19.92
C LYS A 285 8.22 -3.55 21.23
N VAL A 286 8.97 -3.84 22.29
CA VAL A 286 8.41 -4.27 23.59
C VAL A 286 8.14 -3.08 24.54
N CYS A 287 8.64 -1.87 24.25
CA CYS A 287 8.47 -0.69 25.10
C CYS A 287 8.63 0.63 24.30
N GLY A 288 7.77 1.62 24.54
CA GLY A 288 7.81 2.95 23.92
C GLY A 288 6.50 3.74 24.09
N PRO A 289 6.43 4.99 23.56
CA PRO A 289 5.19 5.76 23.42
C PRO A 289 4.11 4.98 22.66
N SER A 290 2.84 5.41 22.76
CA SER A 290 1.70 4.75 22.08
C SER A 290 1.82 4.76 20.54
N LEU A 291 2.53 5.73 19.96
CA LEU A 291 2.90 5.79 18.54
C LEU A 291 4.28 5.15 18.24
N GLY A 292 4.92 4.55 19.25
CA GLY A 292 6.28 4.05 19.17
C GLY A 292 7.35 5.15 19.26
N THR A 293 8.62 4.75 19.18
CA THR A 293 9.76 5.67 19.03
C THR A 293 10.21 5.65 17.58
N TRP A 294 10.23 6.79 16.91
CA TRP A 294 10.77 6.91 15.56
C TRP A 294 12.25 6.54 15.52
N ASN A 295 12.60 5.62 14.63
CA ASN A 295 13.98 5.27 14.35
C ASN A 295 14.18 5.40 12.84
N ILE A 296 14.80 6.51 12.41
CA ILE A 296 15.13 6.72 11.00
C ILE A 296 16.40 5.92 10.71
N PRO A 297 16.36 4.89 9.84
CA PRO A 297 17.50 4.05 9.57
C PRO A 297 18.60 4.82 8.84
N ALA A 298 19.78 4.19 8.74
CA ALA A 298 20.88 4.74 7.97
C ALA A 298 20.47 4.89 6.49
N VAL A 299 20.70 6.07 5.93
CA VAL A 299 20.37 6.38 4.54
C VAL A 299 21.34 5.71 3.56
N ILE A 300 20.80 5.18 2.45
CA ILE A 300 21.60 4.76 1.31
C ILE A 300 21.95 6.02 0.52
N SER A 301 23.23 6.41 0.55
CA SER A 301 23.70 7.68 -0.01
C SER A 301 23.93 7.65 -1.53
N ASP A 302 24.18 6.47 -2.08
CA ASP A 302 24.39 6.22 -3.51
C ASP A 302 23.65 4.94 -3.90
N GLU A 303 22.47 5.11 -4.47
CA GLU A 303 21.63 3.97 -4.90
C GLU A 303 22.23 3.21 -6.07
N ASP A 304 22.96 3.87 -6.97
CA ASP A 304 23.57 3.22 -8.14
C ASP A 304 24.69 2.27 -7.69
N ALA A 305 25.56 2.74 -6.78
CA ALA A 305 26.58 1.91 -6.16
C ALA A 305 25.96 0.77 -5.34
N TYR A 306 24.87 1.04 -4.61
CA TYR A 306 24.16 0.04 -3.82
C TYR A 306 23.58 -1.06 -4.71
N ARG A 307 22.86 -0.71 -5.78
CA ARG A 307 22.31 -1.67 -6.75
C ARG A 307 23.42 -2.45 -7.45
N ALA A 308 24.52 -1.80 -7.83
CA ALA A 308 25.64 -2.47 -8.48
C ALA A 308 26.32 -3.52 -7.58
N ALA A 309 26.35 -3.30 -6.27
CA ALA A 309 26.93 -4.24 -5.30
C ALA A 309 26.05 -5.48 -5.02
N HIS A 310 24.76 -5.43 -5.40
CA HIS A 310 23.78 -6.48 -5.13
C HIS A 310 23.22 -7.11 -6.43
N ARG A 311 23.88 -6.86 -7.57
CA ARG A 311 23.62 -7.52 -8.86
C ARG A 311 24.53 -8.71 -9.09
#